data_AF-F1DSC9-F1
#
_entry.id   AF-F1DSC9-F1
#
_cell.length_a   1.000
_cell.length_b   1.000
_cell.length_c   1.000
_cell.angle_alpha   90.00
_cell.angle_beta   90.00
_cell.angle_gamma   90.00
#
_symmetry.space_group_name_H-M   'P 1'
#
loop_
_entity.id
_entity.type
_entity.pdbx_description
1 polymer ?
#
loop_
_entity_poly.entity_id
_entity_poly.type
_entity_poly.pdbx_seq_one_letter_code
_entity_poly.pdbx_strand_id
1 'polypeptide(L)'
;TNCYTGNTWDTTLCPDPTTCAANCALDGADYSTTYGITSSGDALTLKFVTGANVGSRVYLMASDTEYQMFSLLNQEFTFTVDMSHLGCGLNGALYFSEMDADGGMARFPTNKAGAQYGTGYCDSQCPQDLKFINGAANILNWTAS
;
A
#
# COMPACT_ATOMS: atom_id res chain seq x y z
N THR A 1 1.65 -21.19 1.70
CA THR A 1 0.17 -21.15 1.77
C THR A 1 -0.26 -19.73 1.99
N ASN A 2 -1.45 -19.35 1.52
CA ASN A 2 -1.92 -17.97 1.63
C ASN A 2 -2.52 -17.69 3.02
N CYS A 3 -2.11 -16.61 3.67
CA CYS A 3 -2.80 -16.11 4.86
C CYS A 3 -4.12 -15.40 4.54
N TYR A 4 -4.28 -14.93 3.30
CA TYR A 4 -5.45 -14.20 2.84
C TYR A 4 -5.75 -14.59 1.38
N THR A 5 -6.98 -14.99 1.10
CA THR A 5 -7.42 -15.38 -0.26
C THR A 5 -8.76 -14.72 -0.55
N GLY A 6 -8.86 -14.03 -1.70
CA GLY A 6 -10.07 -13.28 -2.06
C GLY A 6 -10.34 -12.17 -1.06
N ASN A 7 -11.32 -12.40 -0.18
CA ASN A 7 -11.71 -11.47 0.88
C ASN A 7 -11.75 -12.10 2.28
N THR A 8 -11.03 -13.20 2.51
CA THR A 8 -11.02 -13.92 3.79
C THR A 8 -9.61 -14.29 4.25
N TRP A 9 -9.40 -14.27 5.57
CA TRP A 9 -8.19 -14.74 6.24
C TRP A 9 -8.22 -16.25 6.52
N ASP A 10 -7.07 -16.91 6.48
CA ASP A 10 -6.90 -18.29 6.92
C ASP A 10 -6.89 -18.32 8.45
N THR A 11 -7.89 -18.94 9.07
CA THR A 11 -8.06 -18.94 10.54
C THR A 11 -7.05 -19.83 11.28
N THR A 12 -6.35 -20.72 10.58
CA THR A 12 -5.27 -21.53 11.16
C THR A 12 -3.99 -20.72 11.26
N LEU A 13 -3.67 -19.96 10.22
CA LEU A 13 -2.50 -19.07 10.20
C LEU A 13 -2.74 -17.76 10.96
N CYS A 14 -3.98 -17.28 10.96
CA CYS A 14 -4.42 -16.02 11.53
C CYS A 14 -5.56 -16.19 12.56
N PRO A 15 -5.30 -16.86 13.69
CA PRO A 15 -6.30 -17.02 14.76
C PRO A 15 -6.51 -15.72 15.56
N ASP A 16 -5.49 -14.86 15.62
CA ASP A 16 -5.53 -13.55 16.27
C ASP A 16 -4.60 -12.56 15.54
N PRO A 17 -4.78 -11.23 15.74
CA PRO A 17 -4.00 -10.20 15.05
C PRO A 17 -2.48 -10.34 15.14
N THR A 18 -1.96 -10.74 16.31
CA THR A 18 -0.52 -10.82 16.58
C THR A 18 0.09 -12.08 16.00
N THR A 19 -0.58 -13.21 16.16
CA THR A 19 -0.16 -14.49 15.57
C THR A 19 -0.16 -14.42 14.05
N CYS A 20 -1.17 -13.78 13.46
CA CYS A 20 -1.22 -13.59 12.00
C CYS A 20 -0.01 -12.77 11.49
N ALA A 21 0.31 -11.65 12.14
CA ALA A 21 1.48 -10.85 11.76
C ALA A 21 2.81 -11.59 11.91
N ALA A 22 2.92 -12.53 12.86
CA ALA A 22 4.09 -13.38 13.03
C ALA A 22 4.18 -14.51 11.99
N ASN A 23 3.04 -15.07 11.59
CA ASN A 23 2.96 -16.21 10.67
C ASN A 23 2.97 -15.83 9.19
N CYS A 24 2.68 -14.56 8.87
CA CYS A 24 2.45 -14.09 7.51
C CYS A 24 3.51 -13.09 7.06
N ALA A 25 3.79 -13.09 5.76
CA ALA A 25 4.72 -12.15 5.14
C ALA A 25 4.03 -11.41 3.99
N LEU A 26 4.44 -10.16 3.78
CA LEU A 26 4.25 -9.47 2.51
C LEU A 26 5.43 -9.85 1.61
N ASP A 27 5.14 -10.14 0.35
CA ASP A 27 6.13 -10.60 -0.63
C ASP A 27 6.29 -9.58 -1.76
N GLY A 28 7.27 -9.80 -2.64
CA GLY A 28 7.54 -8.97 -3.79
C GLY A 28 6.36 -8.89 -4.78
N ALA A 29 6.38 -7.85 -5.59
CA ALA A 29 5.36 -7.59 -6.60
C ALA A 29 5.96 -7.62 -8.01
N ASP A 30 5.31 -8.33 -8.94
CA ASP A 30 5.51 -8.08 -10.37
C ASP A 30 4.65 -6.88 -10.79
N TYR A 31 5.27 -5.70 -10.71
CA TYR A 31 4.62 -4.41 -10.98
C TYR A 31 3.93 -4.37 -12.35
N SER A 32 4.57 -4.89 -13.40
CA SER A 32 4.04 -4.75 -14.75
C SER A 32 2.95 -5.77 -15.05
N THR A 33 3.20 -7.06 -14.80
CA THR A 33 2.30 -8.13 -15.24
C THR A 33 1.10 -8.32 -14.30
N THR A 34 1.28 -8.05 -13.00
CA THR A 34 0.22 -8.22 -12.01
C THR A 34 -0.56 -6.94 -11.78
N TYR A 35 0.14 -5.80 -11.69
CA TYR A 35 -0.48 -4.53 -11.29
C TYR A 35 -0.60 -3.50 -12.43
N GLY A 36 0.02 -3.73 -13.59
CA GLY A 36 -0.02 -2.79 -14.71
C GLY A 36 0.67 -1.46 -14.41
N ILE A 37 1.68 -1.50 -13.53
CA ILE A 37 2.50 -0.36 -13.14
C ILE A 37 3.80 -0.42 -13.95
N THR A 38 4.11 0.68 -14.64
CA THR A 38 5.38 0.81 -15.37
C THR A 38 5.95 2.20 -15.18
N SER A 39 7.27 2.32 -15.13
CA SER A 39 7.98 3.60 -15.09
C SER A 39 8.97 3.71 -16.26
N SER A 40 9.16 4.92 -16.76
CA SER A 40 10.17 5.27 -17.76
C SER A 40 10.81 6.60 -17.39
N GLY A 41 11.90 6.57 -16.62
CA GLY A 41 12.57 7.77 -16.16
C GLY A 41 11.71 8.56 -15.17
N ASP A 42 11.15 9.68 -15.63
CA ASP A 42 10.31 10.61 -14.86
C ASP A 42 8.80 10.37 -15.03
N ALA A 43 8.39 9.41 -15.87
CA ALA A 43 6.99 9.09 -16.12
C ALA A 43 6.57 7.78 -15.43
N LEU A 44 5.46 7.82 -14.66
CA LEU A 44 4.80 6.66 -14.07
C LEU A 44 3.44 6.43 -14.74
N THR A 45 3.20 5.22 -15.24
CA THR A 45 1.91 4.79 -15.80
C THR A 45 1.25 3.77 -14.89
N LEU A 46 0.01 4.03 -14.50
CA LEU A 46 -0.82 3.15 -13.69
C LEU A 46 -2.05 2.71 -14.50
N LYS A 47 -2.11 1.43 -14.90
CA LYS A 47 -3.31 0.88 -15.55
C LYS A 47 -4.41 0.60 -14.54
N PHE A 48 -5.66 0.73 -14.98
CA PHE A 48 -6.81 0.48 -14.10
C PHE A 48 -7.08 -1.01 -13.87
N VAL A 49 -7.10 -1.85 -14.92
CA VAL A 49 -7.35 -3.29 -14.79
C VAL A 49 -6.20 -4.08 -15.41
N THR A 50 -5.67 -5.04 -14.66
CA THR A 50 -4.64 -5.99 -15.12
C THR A 50 -4.98 -7.38 -14.60
N GLY A 51 -5.45 -8.28 -15.48
CA GLY A 51 -5.97 -9.58 -15.05
C GLY A 51 -7.15 -9.42 -14.10
N ALA A 52 -7.04 -9.98 -12.89
CA ALA A 52 -8.02 -9.84 -11.81
C ALA A 52 -7.75 -8.64 -10.87
N ASN A 53 -6.63 -7.93 -11.03
CA ASN A 53 -6.27 -6.77 -10.22
C ASN A 53 -6.99 -5.50 -10.73
N VAL A 54 -7.49 -4.69 -9.80
CA VAL A 54 -8.16 -3.42 -10.07
C VAL A 54 -7.49 -2.30 -9.27
N GLY A 55 -6.94 -1.32 -9.99
CA GLY A 55 -6.25 -0.17 -9.43
C GLY A 55 -4.87 -0.48 -8.84
N SER A 56 -4.23 0.55 -8.30
CA SER A 56 -2.97 0.47 -7.57
C SER A 56 -2.77 1.73 -6.72
N ARG A 57 -1.90 1.61 -5.71
CA ARG A 57 -1.35 2.74 -4.95
C ARG A 57 0.13 2.47 -4.73
N VAL A 58 0.96 3.48 -4.96
CA VAL A 58 2.41 3.42 -4.76
C VAL A 58 2.88 4.65 -3.99
N TYR A 59 4.01 4.53 -3.31
CA TYR A 59 4.65 5.62 -2.57
C TYR A 59 6.00 5.93 -3.20
N LEU A 60 6.39 7.20 -3.18
CA LEU A 60 7.73 7.59 -3.62
C LEU A 60 8.74 7.19 -2.55
N MET A 61 9.83 6.53 -2.95
CA MET A 61 10.87 6.01 -2.08
C MET A 61 12.13 6.88 -2.15
N ALA A 62 12.76 7.18 -1.00
CA ALA A 62 14.07 7.81 -0.93
C ALA A 62 15.21 6.78 -1.04
N SER A 63 14.95 5.56 -0.57
CA SER A 63 15.83 4.39 -0.64
C SER A 63 14.96 3.12 -0.69
N ASP A 64 15.55 1.93 -0.79
CA ASP A 64 14.78 0.67 -0.78
C ASP A 64 13.98 0.45 0.52
N THR A 65 14.30 1.16 1.59
CA THR A 65 13.72 0.95 2.93
C THR A 65 13.07 2.18 3.56
N GLU A 66 13.07 3.33 2.88
CA GLU A 66 12.50 4.58 3.40
C GLU A 66 11.70 5.33 2.33
N TYR A 67 10.51 5.79 2.70
CA TYR A 67 9.72 6.71 1.87
C TYR A 67 10.41 8.07 1.74
N GLN A 68 10.17 8.73 0.61
CA GLN A 68 10.56 10.12 0.43
C GLN A 68 9.68 11.02 1.30
N MET A 69 10.29 11.64 2.30
CA MET A 69 9.62 12.62 3.16
C MET A 69 9.67 14.02 2.53
N PHE A 70 8.54 14.72 2.58
CA PHE A 70 8.40 16.07 2.03
C PHE A 70 8.11 17.07 3.15
N SER A 71 8.88 18.16 3.22
CA SER A 71 8.60 19.32 4.06
C SER A 71 8.16 20.49 3.19
N LEU A 72 6.87 20.57 2.92
CA LEU A 72 6.31 21.49 1.91
C LEU A 72 5.94 22.88 2.45
N LEU A 73 6.18 23.16 3.73
CA LEU A 73 5.98 24.51 4.26
C LEU A 73 6.87 25.49 3.50
N ASN A 74 6.25 26.49 2.87
CA ASN A 74 6.92 27.48 2.04
C ASN A 74 7.69 26.86 0.84
N GLN A 75 7.15 25.79 0.24
CA GLN A 75 7.66 25.14 -0.98
C GLN A 75 6.53 24.98 -2.01
N GLU A 76 6.91 24.61 -3.24
CA GLU A 76 6.01 24.23 -4.31
C GLU A 76 6.23 22.75 -4.69
N PHE A 77 5.16 22.05 -5.07
CA PHE A 77 5.24 20.73 -5.69
C PHE A 77 4.56 20.79 -7.07
N THR A 78 5.27 20.33 -8.10
CA THR A 78 4.80 20.39 -9.49
C THR A 78 4.90 19.01 -10.12
N PHE A 79 3.89 18.66 -10.92
CA PHE A 79 3.88 17.45 -11.72
C PHE A 79 3.11 17.68 -13.03
N THR A 80 3.34 16.83 -14.02
CA THR A 80 2.51 16.75 -15.22
C THR A 80 1.62 15.52 -15.15
N VAL A 81 0.45 15.58 -15.78
CA VAL A 81 -0.51 14.48 -15.78
C VAL A 81 -1.17 14.37 -17.15
N ASP A 82 -1.27 13.15 -17.66
CA ASP A 82 -2.10 12.82 -18.81
C ASP A 82 -3.35 12.05 -18.33
N MET A 83 -4.50 12.70 -18.46
CA MET A 83 -5.81 12.12 -18.12
C MET A 83 -6.64 11.75 -19.36
N SER A 84 -6.05 11.78 -20.57
CA SER A 84 -6.77 11.57 -21.83
C SER A 84 -7.50 10.22 -21.92
N HIS A 85 -7.02 9.22 -21.18
CA HIS A 85 -7.60 7.87 -21.11
C HIS A 85 -8.33 7.58 -19.78
N LEU A 86 -8.51 8.59 -18.92
CA LEU A 86 -9.19 8.45 -17.63
C LEU A 86 -10.66 8.89 -17.75
N GLY A 87 -11.54 7.92 -18.01
CA GLY A 87 -12.99 8.15 -18.14
C GLY A 87 -13.70 8.46 -16.81
N CYS A 88 -14.99 8.79 -16.91
CA CYS A 88 -15.85 9.04 -15.74
C CYS A 88 -15.90 7.83 -14.79
N GLY A 89 -15.97 8.10 -13.48
CA GLY A 89 -16.02 7.08 -12.42
C GLY A 89 -14.65 6.58 -11.97
N LEU A 90 -13.57 7.02 -12.60
CA LEU A 90 -12.19 6.74 -12.20
C LEU A 90 -11.54 7.95 -11.53
N ASN A 91 -10.51 7.70 -10.72
CA ASN A 91 -9.75 8.73 -10.04
C ASN A 91 -8.25 8.43 -10.13
N GLY A 92 -7.50 9.30 -10.79
CA GLY A 92 -6.04 9.31 -10.79
C GLY A 92 -5.56 10.31 -9.74
N ALA A 93 -5.24 9.82 -8.54
CA ALA A 93 -4.93 10.67 -7.40
C ALA A 93 -3.42 10.79 -7.16
N LEU A 94 -2.97 12.01 -6.86
CA LEU A 94 -1.66 12.31 -6.28
C LEU A 94 -1.90 13.13 -5.01
N TYR A 95 -1.37 12.68 -3.88
CA TYR A 95 -1.61 13.28 -2.57
C TYR A 95 -0.48 12.97 -1.59
N PHE A 96 -0.50 13.64 -0.44
CA PHE A 96 0.42 13.41 0.68
C PHE A 96 -0.34 12.83 1.87
N SER A 97 0.27 11.86 2.56
CA SER A 97 -0.19 11.29 3.82
C SER A 97 0.89 11.42 4.88
N GLU A 98 0.50 11.64 6.13
CA GLU A 98 1.42 11.72 7.28
C GLU A 98 1.81 10.32 7.78
N MET A 99 2.54 9.59 6.93
CA MET A 99 3.07 8.26 7.22
C MET A 99 4.48 8.37 7.83
N ASP A 100 4.87 7.37 8.64
CA ASP A 100 6.26 7.24 9.08
C ASP A 100 7.15 6.82 7.90
N ALA A 101 8.35 7.39 7.79
CA ALA A 101 9.27 7.15 6.66
C ALA A 101 9.65 5.66 6.49
N ASP A 102 9.73 4.92 7.60
CA ASP A 102 10.07 3.49 7.63
C ASP A 102 8.84 2.57 7.51
N GLY A 103 7.67 3.14 7.22
CA GLY A 103 6.40 2.39 7.19
C GLY A 103 5.94 1.90 8.57
N GLY A 104 6.47 2.48 9.65
CA GLY A 104 6.09 2.23 11.04
C GLY A 104 6.95 1.18 11.76
N MET A 105 8.05 0.71 11.17
CA MET A 105 8.88 -0.36 11.75
C MET A 105 9.43 -0.01 13.14
N ALA A 106 9.91 1.22 13.34
CA ALA A 106 10.48 1.67 14.61
C ALA A 106 9.43 1.71 15.73
N ARG A 107 8.19 2.08 15.40
CA ARG A 107 7.08 2.18 16.37
C ARG A 107 6.42 0.82 16.63
N PHE A 108 6.43 -0.08 15.65
CA PHE A 108 5.74 -1.36 15.70
C PHE A 108 6.72 -2.51 15.43
N PRO A 109 7.40 -3.05 16.47
CA PRO A 109 8.45 -4.03 16.30
C PRO A 109 8.03 -5.33 15.60
N THR A 110 6.74 -5.66 15.56
CA THR A 110 6.19 -6.81 14.82
C THR A 110 6.05 -6.54 13.33
N ASN A 111 6.06 -5.28 12.88
CA ASN A 111 6.21 -4.95 11.47
C ASN A 111 7.67 -5.15 11.05
N LYS A 112 7.94 -6.24 10.34
CA LYS A 112 9.26 -6.56 9.76
C LYS A 112 9.34 -6.28 8.26
N ALA A 113 8.25 -5.81 7.65
CA ALA A 113 8.20 -5.54 6.22
C ALA A 113 8.54 -4.07 5.91
N GLY A 114 7.87 -3.13 6.58
CA GLY A 114 8.20 -1.71 6.47
C GLY A 114 7.93 -1.08 5.10
N ALA A 115 8.55 0.09 4.89
CA ALA A 115 8.38 0.88 3.67
C ALA A 115 8.76 0.11 2.39
N GLN A 116 9.72 -0.81 2.47
CA GLN A 116 10.12 -1.68 1.34
C GLN A 116 8.93 -2.45 0.74
N TYR A 117 7.92 -2.76 1.54
CA TYR A 117 6.70 -3.48 1.13
C TYR A 117 5.44 -2.61 1.25
N GLY A 118 5.57 -1.29 1.35
CA GLY A 118 4.42 -0.38 1.30
C GLY A 118 3.56 -0.34 2.57
N THR A 119 4.09 -0.68 3.75
CA THR A 119 3.32 -0.66 5.01
C THR A 119 3.11 0.75 5.57
N GLY A 120 2.20 0.86 6.56
CA GLY A 120 2.05 2.07 7.37
C GLY A 120 1.08 3.10 6.80
N TYR A 121 0.26 2.74 5.81
CA TYR A 121 -0.71 3.66 5.21
C TYR A 121 -1.69 4.24 6.23
N CYS A 122 -1.95 5.54 6.10
CA CYS A 122 -3.00 6.26 6.79
C CYS A 122 -3.53 7.39 5.88
N ASP A 123 -4.78 7.77 6.07
CA ASP A 123 -5.37 8.97 5.48
C ASP A 123 -6.52 9.50 6.36
N SER A 124 -7.17 10.58 5.91
CA SER A 124 -8.24 11.26 6.64
C SER A 124 -9.55 10.48 6.75
N GLN A 125 -9.72 9.38 6.02
CA GLN A 125 -10.92 8.54 6.05
C GLN A 125 -10.89 7.50 7.16
N CYS A 126 -9.75 7.33 7.83
CA CYS A 126 -9.53 6.28 8.82
C CYS A 126 -9.91 4.88 8.27
N PRO A 127 -9.32 4.45 7.14
CA PRO A 127 -9.72 3.23 6.42
C PRO A 127 -9.55 1.98 7.29
N GLN A 128 -10.60 1.17 7.35
CA GLN A 128 -10.62 -0.10 8.10
C GLN A 128 -10.46 -1.33 7.20
N ASP A 129 -10.29 -1.13 5.90
CA ASP A 129 -10.02 -2.19 4.90
C ASP A 129 -8.53 -2.58 4.84
N LEU A 130 -7.65 -1.81 5.49
CA LEU A 130 -6.22 -2.12 5.55
C LEU A 130 -5.99 -3.43 6.30
N LYS A 131 -5.24 -4.33 5.66
CA LYS A 131 -4.97 -5.68 6.18
C LYS A 131 -4.03 -5.70 7.38
N PHE A 132 -3.09 -4.77 7.45
CA PHE A 132 -2.13 -4.66 8.55
C PHE A 132 -2.06 -3.21 9.03
N ILE A 133 -2.24 -3.01 10.34
CA ILE A 133 -2.19 -1.71 11.02
C ILE A 133 -1.39 -1.91 12.30
N ASN A 134 -0.44 -1.01 12.60
CA ASN A 134 0.36 -1.03 13.82
C ASN A 134 1.11 -2.36 14.08
N GLY A 135 1.55 -3.03 13.01
CA GLY A 135 2.25 -4.32 13.11
C GLY A 135 1.36 -5.52 13.50
N ALA A 136 0.05 -5.39 13.38
CA ALA A 136 -0.92 -6.46 13.62
C ALA A 136 -1.85 -6.64 12.41
N ALA A 137 -2.35 -7.86 12.20
CA ALA A 137 -3.34 -8.12 11.17
C ALA A 137 -4.73 -7.64 11.62
N ASN A 138 -5.42 -6.90 10.75
CA ASN A 138 -6.75 -6.35 11.02
C ASN A 138 -7.84 -7.41 10.75
N ILE A 139 -7.97 -8.36 11.66
CA ILE A 139 -8.84 -9.54 11.46
C ILE A 139 -10.06 -9.58 12.39
N LEU A 140 -10.08 -8.76 13.45
CA LEU A 140 -11.19 -8.74 14.40
C LEU A 140 -12.43 -8.13 13.73
N ASN A 141 -13.54 -8.87 13.71
CA ASN A 141 -14.78 -8.48 13.03
C ASN A 141 -14.59 -8.17 11.53
N TRP A 142 -13.66 -8.88 10.87
CA TRP A 142 -13.42 -8.72 9.44
C TRP A 142 -14.72 -8.92 8.64
N THR A 143 -15.10 -7.90 7.87
CA THR A 143 -16.29 -7.92 7.01
C THR A 143 -15.83 -7.96 5.56
N ALA A 144 -16.10 -9.08 4.89
CA ALA A 144 -15.76 -9.27 3.49
C ALA A 144 -16.57 -8.34 2.58
N SER A 145 -15.89 -7.69 1.64
CA SER A 145 -16.47 -6.87 0.56
C SER A 145 -15.89 -7.22 -0.81
#